data_AF-A0A6B3H8T1-F1
#
_entry.id   AF-A0A6B3H8T1-F1
#
_cell.length_a   1.000
_cell.length_b   1.000
_cell.length_c   1.000
_cell.angle_alpha   90.00
_cell.angle_beta   90.00
_cell.angle_gamma   90.00
#
_symmetry.space_group_name_H-M   'P 1'
#
loop_
_entity.id
_entity.type
_entity.pdbx_description
1 polymer ?
#
loop_
_entity_poly.entity_id
_entity_poly.type
_entity_poly.pdbx_seq_one_letter_code
_entity_poly.pdbx_strand_id
1 'polypeptide(L)'
;LSRLPVSVPIVFLAAGVLLYLTPLPLPEVDPVADRVWVQHLTELCVITSLMGAGLAINRPFGLRSWAATWRLLGVAMPLTIGATALAVWWLLGWPVSAALLVAAALAPTDPVLASEVRVGEPSDAKEDEDEVRFALTSEAGLNDGLAFPFVLAAVALA
;
A
#
# COMPACT_ATOMS: atom_id res chain seq x y z
N LEU A 1 -3.65 18.14 -19.30
CA LEU A 1 -3.42 17.31 -18.10
C LEU A 1 -2.27 16.31 -18.28
N SER A 2 -2.04 15.76 -19.48
CA SER A 2 -0.95 14.80 -19.78
C SER A 2 0.50 15.35 -19.77
N ARG A 3 0.78 16.50 -19.15
CA ARG A 3 2.13 17.13 -19.14
C ARG A 3 2.56 17.71 -17.78
N LEU A 4 1.77 17.50 -16.73
CA LEU A 4 2.14 17.90 -15.36
C LEU A 4 2.59 16.64 -14.60
N PRO A 5 3.74 16.65 -13.90
CA PRO A 5 4.22 15.53 -13.11
C PRO A 5 3.47 15.43 -11.78
N VAL A 6 2.13 15.50 -11.84
CA VAL A 6 1.27 15.48 -10.66
C VAL A 6 0.49 14.17 -10.72
N SER A 7 0.76 13.29 -9.77
CA SER A 7 0.05 12.02 -9.67
C SER A 7 -1.39 12.24 -9.25
N VAL A 8 -2.27 11.33 -9.66
CA VAL A 8 -3.71 11.38 -9.37
C VAL A 8 -4.00 11.52 -7.85
N PRO A 9 -3.30 10.81 -6.95
CA PRO A 9 -3.48 10.97 -5.50
C PRO A 9 -3.18 12.37 -4.98
N ILE A 10 -2.17 13.06 -5.51
CA ILE A 10 -1.84 14.44 -5.12
C ILE A 10 -2.99 15.39 -5.50
N VAL A 11 -3.59 15.18 -6.68
CA VAL A 11 -4.73 15.99 -7.14
C VAL A 11 -5.94 15.77 -6.22
N PHE A 12 -6.27 14.53 -5.88
CA PHE A 12 -7.40 14.24 -4.98
C PHE A 12 -7.16 14.78 -3.56
N LEU A 13 -5.95 14.62 -3.02
CA LEU A 13 -5.59 15.17 -1.72
C LEU A 13 -5.72 16.69 -1.70
N ALA A 14 -5.16 17.38 -2.71
CA ALA A 14 -5.25 18.83 -2.83
C ALA A 14 -6.70 19.30 -2.98
N ALA A 15 -7.51 18.60 -3.79
CA ALA A 15 -8.93 18.91 -3.94
C ALA A 15 -9.69 18.74 -2.62
N GLY A 16 -9.41 17.68 -1.86
CA GLY A 16 -10.00 17.45 -0.53
C GLY A 16 -9.64 18.55 0.47
N VAL A 17 -8.36 18.94 0.53
CA VAL A 17 -7.90 20.04 1.39
C VAL A 17 -8.55 21.36 0.99
N LEU A 18 -8.59 21.69 -0.32
CA LEU A 18 -9.21 22.91 -0.81
C LEU A 18 -10.71 22.95 -0.49
N LEU A 19 -11.41 21.84 -0.67
CA LEU A 19 -12.83 21.71 -0.34
C LEU A 19 -13.05 21.88 1.17
N TYR A 20 -12.21 21.29 2.01
CA TYR A 20 -12.28 21.46 3.46
C TYR A 20 -12.04 22.90 3.92
N LEU A 21 -11.18 23.65 3.23
CA LEU A 21 -10.90 25.06 3.52
C LEU A 21 -12.02 26.00 3.06
N THR A 22 -12.98 25.54 2.25
CA THR A 22 -14.11 26.36 1.83
C THR A 22 -15.17 26.45 2.94
N PRO A 23 -15.92 27.58 3.04
CA PRO A 23 -16.97 27.74 4.04
C PRO A 23 -18.25 26.94 3.74
N LEU A 24 -18.15 25.88 2.93
CA LEU A 24 -19.28 25.02 2.59
C LEU A 24 -19.68 24.19 3.83
N PRO A 25 -20.98 23.97 4.08
CA PRO A 25 -21.43 23.04 5.10
C PRO A 25 -21.12 21.61 4.64
N LEU A 26 -19.97 21.10 5.07
CA LEU A 26 -19.57 19.72 4.82
C LEU A 26 -20.17 18.80 5.89
N PRO A 27 -20.55 17.56 5.54
CA PRO A 27 -20.94 16.57 6.53
C PRO A 27 -19.75 16.26 7.45
N GLU A 28 -19.99 16.26 8.76
CA GLU A 28 -19.01 15.77 9.72
C GLU A 28 -18.86 14.27 9.54
N VAL A 29 -17.68 13.83 9.11
CA VAL A 29 -17.32 12.42 9.04
C VAL A 29 -16.46 12.13 10.26
N ASP A 30 -17.00 11.40 11.23
CA ASP A 30 -16.27 10.91 12.39
C ASP A 30 -16.03 9.40 12.25
N PRO A 31 -14.80 8.96 11.92
CA PRO A 31 -14.49 7.54 11.75
C PRO A 31 -14.68 6.71 13.01
N VAL A 32 -14.69 7.34 14.20
CA VAL A 32 -14.88 6.67 15.49
C VAL A 32 -16.37 6.50 15.78
N ALA A 33 -17.19 7.53 15.53
CA ALA A 33 -18.63 7.46 15.70
C ALA A 33 -19.28 6.52 14.67
N ASP A 34 -18.82 6.56 13.42
CA ASP A 34 -19.35 5.77 12.29
C ASP A 34 -18.56 4.47 12.05
N ARG A 35 -17.96 3.91 13.10
CA ARG A 35 -17.03 2.77 13.03
C ARG A 35 -17.55 1.60 12.18
N VAL A 36 -18.82 1.24 12.29
CA VAL A 36 -19.41 0.10 11.57
C VAL A 36 -19.40 0.35 10.05
N TRP A 37 -19.78 1.57 9.63
CA TRP A 37 -19.78 1.94 8.22
C TRP A 37 -18.36 2.01 7.67
N VAL A 38 -17.44 2.64 8.41
CA VAL A 38 -16.03 2.74 8.01
C VAL A 38 -15.38 1.36 7.93
N GLN A 39 -15.68 0.46 8.86
CA GLN A 39 -15.17 -0.91 8.85
C GLN A 39 -15.62 -1.66 7.59
N HIS A 40 -16.92 -1.70 7.29
CA HIS A 40 -17.40 -2.44 6.11
C HIS A 40 -16.93 -1.81 4.79
N LEU A 41 -16.82 -0.48 4.74
CA LEU A 41 -16.29 0.20 3.57
C LEU A 41 -14.81 -0.15 3.35
N THR A 42 -14.00 -0.11 4.40
CA THR A 42 -12.56 -0.46 4.31
C THR A 42 -12.37 -1.95 4.02
N GLU A 43 -13.16 -2.84 4.60
CA GLU A 43 -13.18 -4.27 4.25
C GLU A 43 -13.47 -4.47 2.76
N LEU A 44 -14.49 -3.78 2.23
CA LEU A 44 -14.82 -3.86 0.81
C LEU A 44 -13.68 -3.32 -0.06
N CYS A 45 -13.07 -2.19 0.31
CA CYS A 45 -11.91 -1.63 -0.40
C CYS A 45 -10.73 -2.62 -0.43
N VAL A 46 -10.39 -3.23 0.70
CA VAL A 46 -9.29 -4.21 0.78
C VAL A 46 -9.63 -5.46 -0.04
N ILE A 47 -10.83 -6.01 0.08
CA ILE A 47 -11.26 -7.20 -0.70
C ILE A 47 -11.23 -6.90 -2.20
N THR A 48 -11.72 -5.73 -2.63
CA THR A 48 -11.72 -5.35 -4.05
C THR A 48 -10.32 -5.10 -4.58
N SER A 49 -9.43 -4.48 -3.79
CA SER A 49 -8.00 -4.33 -4.11
C SER A 49 -7.32 -5.70 -4.30
N LEU A 50 -7.46 -6.60 -3.30
CA LEU A 50 -6.88 -7.94 -3.33
C LEU A 50 -7.45 -8.79 -4.47
N MET A 51 -8.74 -8.69 -4.76
CA MET A 51 -9.37 -9.37 -5.89
C MET A 51 -8.84 -8.83 -7.22
N GLY A 52 -8.73 -7.50 -7.38
CA GLY A 52 -8.18 -6.87 -8.58
C GLY A 52 -6.74 -7.31 -8.85
N ALA A 53 -5.91 -7.35 -7.80
CA ALA A 53 -4.58 -7.93 -7.84
C ALA A 53 -4.57 -9.40 -8.25
N GLY A 54 -5.43 -10.21 -7.63
CA GLY A 54 -5.59 -11.63 -7.95
C GLY A 54 -5.95 -11.89 -9.41
N LEU A 55 -6.83 -11.08 -9.98
CA LEU A 55 -7.22 -11.14 -11.39
C LEU A 55 -6.13 -10.62 -12.34
N ALA A 56 -5.31 -9.65 -11.90
CA ALA A 56 -4.21 -9.11 -12.69
C ALA A 56 -3.02 -10.09 -12.82
N ILE A 57 -2.91 -11.04 -11.89
CA ILE A 57 -1.89 -12.10 -11.90
C ILE A 57 -2.24 -13.11 -13.00
N ASN A 58 -1.54 -12.99 -14.13
CA ASN A 58 -1.76 -13.84 -15.32
C ASN A 58 -0.76 -15.01 -15.44
N ARG A 59 -0.03 -15.36 -14.37
CA ARG A 59 0.93 -16.48 -14.39
C ARG A 59 0.70 -17.45 -13.22
N PRO A 60 0.91 -18.76 -13.44
CA PRO A 60 0.83 -19.75 -12.37
C PRO A 60 1.89 -19.47 -11.29
N PHE A 61 1.52 -19.69 -10.03
CA PHE A 61 2.42 -19.59 -8.89
C PHE A 61 3.60 -20.55 -9.05
N GLY A 62 4.83 -20.06 -8.93
CA GLY A 62 6.04 -20.86 -9.07
C GLY A 62 7.20 -20.30 -8.27
N LEU A 63 7.96 -21.17 -7.62
CA LEU A 63 9.05 -20.75 -6.71
C LEU A 63 10.18 -19.99 -7.41
N ARG A 64 10.49 -20.34 -8.67
CA ARG A 64 11.53 -19.65 -9.47
C ARG A 64 11.00 -18.43 -10.20
N SER A 65 9.81 -18.53 -10.83
CA SER A 65 9.20 -17.43 -11.58
C SER A 65 8.70 -16.28 -10.69
N TRP A 66 8.49 -16.54 -9.40
CA TRP A 66 8.10 -15.54 -8.40
C TRP A 66 9.21 -15.22 -7.41
N ALA A 67 10.46 -15.64 -7.68
CA ALA A 67 11.56 -15.46 -6.74
C ALA A 67 11.76 -13.98 -6.34
N ALA A 68 11.56 -13.06 -7.29
CA ALA A 68 11.59 -11.62 -7.04
C ALA A 68 10.46 -11.20 -6.07
N THR A 69 9.21 -11.56 -6.37
CA THR A 69 8.05 -11.27 -5.52
C THR A 69 8.23 -11.87 -4.13
N TRP A 70 8.66 -13.13 -4.00
CA TRP A 70 8.91 -13.76 -2.71
C TRP A 70 9.98 -13.07 -1.89
N ARG A 71 11.05 -12.57 -2.52
CA ARG A 71 12.11 -11.86 -1.82
C ARG A 71 11.66 -10.48 -1.36
N LEU A 72 10.88 -9.77 -2.16
CA LEU A 72 10.32 -8.47 -1.79
C LEU A 72 9.31 -8.62 -0.65
N LEU A 73 8.41 -9.58 -0.80
CA LEU A 73 7.26 -9.75 0.06
C LEU A 73 7.57 -10.54 1.35
N GLY A 74 8.40 -11.56 1.26
CA GLY A 74 8.77 -12.43 2.38
C GLY A 74 10.01 -11.98 3.14
N VAL A 75 10.88 -11.14 2.54
CA VAL A 75 12.11 -10.67 3.19
C VAL A 75 12.13 -9.16 3.32
N ALA A 76 11.97 -8.41 2.22
CA ALA A 76 12.10 -6.95 2.28
C ALA A 76 10.98 -6.33 3.13
N MET A 77 9.73 -6.72 2.94
CA MET A 77 8.59 -6.17 3.69
C MET A 77 8.67 -6.45 5.21
N PRO A 78 8.94 -7.67 5.72
CA PRO A 78 9.13 -7.87 7.15
C PRO A 78 10.32 -7.10 7.72
N LEU A 79 11.42 -6.96 6.94
CA LEU A 79 12.57 -6.16 7.34
C LEU A 79 12.21 -4.68 7.44
N THR A 80 11.44 -4.13 6.49
CA THR A 80 11.01 -2.73 6.54
C THR A 80 10.03 -2.49 7.69
N ILE A 81 9.11 -3.41 7.96
CA ILE A 81 8.22 -3.35 9.15
C ILE A 81 9.07 -3.33 10.42
N GLY A 82 10.00 -4.28 10.57
CA GLY A 82 10.85 -4.38 11.76
C GLY A 82 11.72 -3.13 11.96
N ALA A 83 12.36 -2.65 10.89
CA ALA A 83 13.18 -1.44 10.93
C ALA A 83 12.36 -0.19 11.27
N THR A 84 11.17 -0.04 10.68
CA THR A 84 10.29 1.11 10.93
C THR A 84 9.70 1.06 12.34
N ALA A 85 9.26 -0.10 12.80
CA ALA A 85 8.76 -0.28 14.18
C ALA A 85 9.86 0.04 15.20
N LEU A 86 11.08 -0.45 14.97
CA LEU A 86 12.23 -0.15 15.82
C LEU A 86 12.57 1.34 15.82
N ALA A 87 12.54 1.99 14.65
CA ALA A 87 12.77 3.42 14.52
C ALA A 87 11.70 4.22 15.27
N VAL A 88 10.41 3.92 15.08
CA VAL A 88 9.30 4.59 15.80
C VAL A 88 9.42 4.39 17.30
N TRP A 89 9.67 3.15 17.74
CA TRP A 89 9.85 2.85 19.16
C TRP A 89 11.02 3.62 19.77
N TRP A 90 12.17 3.68 19.09
CA TRP A 90 13.38 4.32 19.58
C TRP A 90 13.34 5.85 19.52
N LEU A 91 12.82 6.43 18.43
CA LEU A 91 12.77 7.88 18.21
C LEU A 91 11.62 8.56 18.94
N LEU A 92 10.44 7.93 18.97
CA LEU A 92 9.21 8.53 19.51
C LEU A 92 8.86 8.01 20.90
N GLY A 93 9.49 6.93 21.37
CA GLY A 93 9.21 6.32 22.68
C GLY A 93 7.82 5.71 22.79
N TRP A 94 7.19 5.40 21.65
CA TRP A 94 5.84 4.84 21.59
C TRP A 94 5.81 3.38 22.07
N PRO A 95 4.67 2.87 22.57
CA PRO A 95 4.55 1.45 22.89
C PRO A 95 4.76 0.59 21.64
N VAL A 96 5.25 -0.63 21.85
CA VAL A 96 5.58 -1.56 20.75
C VAL A 96 4.36 -1.84 19.86
N SER A 97 3.16 -1.91 20.45
CA SER A 97 1.90 -2.07 19.70
C SER A 97 1.65 -0.91 18.73
N ALA A 98 1.76 0.34 19.18
CA ALA A 98 1.60 1.52 18.31
C ALA A 98 2.72 1.61 17.25
N ALA A 99 3.96 1.30 17.62
CA ALA A 99 5.09 1.31 16.70
C ALA A 99 4.93 0.27 15.58
N LEU A 100 4.49 -0.95 15.94
CA LEU A 100 4.19 -2.01 14.99
C LEU A 100 2.99 -1.66 14.10
N LEU A 101 1.96 -1.03 14.65
CA LEU A 101 0.79 -0.60 13.89
C LEU A 101 1.17 0.41 12.80
N VAL A 102 1.96 1.43 13.15
CA VAL A 102 2.46 2.42 12.19
C VAL A 102 3.34 1.77 11.13
N ALA A 103 4.24 0.88 11.54
CA ALA A 103 5.11 0.17 10.61
C ALA A 103 4.32 -0.71 9.63
N ALA A 104 3.30 -1.43 10.12
CA ALA A 104 2.43 -2.26 9.29
C ALA A 104 1.57 -1.43 8.32
N ALA A 105 1.18 -0.22 8.70
CA ALA A 105 0.44 0.69 7.82
C ALA A 105 1.32 1.38 6.77
N LEU A 106 2.61 1.58 7.05
CA LEU A 106 3.56 2.25 6.15
C LEU A 106 4.32 1.28 5.23
N ALA A 107 4.41 0.00 5.57
CA ALA A 107 5.18 -0.97 4.81
C ALA A 107 4.59 -1.38 3.45
N PRO A 108 3.25 -1.47 3.27
CA PRO A 108 2.66 -1.67 1.94
C PRO A 108 3.09 -0.58 0.96
N THR A 109 3.52 -1.00 -0.22
CA THR A 109 3.98 -0.15 -1.33
C THR A 109 2.92 -0.10 -2.43
N ASP A 110 2.36 1.08 -2.70
CA ASP A 110 1.32 1.26 -3.73
C ASP A 110 1.95 1.31 -5.14
N PRO A 111 1.57 0.40 -6.07
CA PRO A 111 2.11 0.34 -7.43
C PRO A 111 1.49 1.41 -8.33
N VAL A 112 0.34 1.97 -7.98
CA VAL A 112 -0.41 2.87 -8.85
C VAL A 112 0.41 4.12 -9.09
N LEU A 113 1.07 4.61 -8.04
CA LEU A 113 2.04 5.71 -8.13
C LEU A 113 3.35 5.30 -8.83
N ALA A 114 3.84 4.08 -8.60
CA ALA A 114 5.11 3.62 -9.16
C ALA A 114 5.03 3.30 -10.67
N SER A 115 3.86 2.86 -11.15
CA SER A 115 3.61 2.55 -12.56
C SER A 115 3.42 3.80 -13.42
N GLU A 116 2.92 4.91 -12.84
CA GLU A 116 2.82 6.22 -13.52
C GLU A 116 4.18 6.93 -13.68
N VAL A 117 5.17 6.59 -12.85
CA VAL A 117 6.48 7.29 -12.80
C VAL A 117 7.58 6.61 -13.65
N ARG A 118 7.31 5.46 -14.30
CA ARG A 118 8.25 4.89 -15.28
C ARG A 118 8.22 5.64 -16.61
N VAL A 119 8.89 6.78 -16.62
CA VAL A 119 9.36 7.47 -17.83
C VAL A 119 10.87 7.18 -17.97
N GLY A 120 11.25 6.43 -19.01
CA GLY A 120 12.63 6.12 -19.42
C GLY A 120 13.04 4.66 -19.13
N GLU A 121 13.62 3.86 -20.02
CA GLU A 121 14.15 4.00 -21.39
C GLU A 121 13.86 2.67 -22.12
N PRO A 122 13.64 2.66 -23.45
CA PRO A 122 13.46 1.42 -24.20
C PRO A 122 14.81 0.72 -24.34
N SER A 123 15.09 -0.29 -23.52
CA SER A 123 16.26 -1.15 -23.67
C SER A 123 15.82 -2.61 -23.83
N ASP A 124 15.78 -3.05 -25.09
CA ASP A 124 16.16 -4.37 -25.61
C ASP A 124 15.94 -5.63 -24.75
N ALA A 125 14.77 -5.83 -24.15
CA ALA A 125 14.22 -7.17 -23.90
C ALA A 125 12.76 -7.04 -23.46
N LYS A 126 11.81 -7.30 -24.37
CA LYS A 126 10.37 -7.36 -24.03
C LYS A 126 10.08 -8.31 -22.86
N GLU A 127 10.92 -9.33 -22.68
CA GLU A 127 10.79 -10.33 -21.60
C GLU A 127 11.14 -9.76 -20.21
N ASP A 128 12.16 -8.90 -20.11
CA ASP A 128 12.58 -8.32 -18.82
C ASP A 128 11.61 -7.23 -18.34
N GLU A 129 11.04 -6.44 -19.26
CA GLU A 129 9.98 -5.47 -18.92
C GLU A 129 8.72 -6.16 -18.38
N ASP A 130 8.37 -7.32 -18.95
CA ASP A 130 7.21 -8.11 -18.52
C ASP A 130 7.44 -8.75 -17.14
N GLU A 131 8.66 -9.21 -16.84
CA GLU A 131 8.99 -9.78 -15.52
C GLU A 131 8.97 -8.72 -14.42
N VAL A 132 9.51 -7.52 -14.68
CA VAL A 132 9.49 -6.42 -13.70
C VAL A 132 8.08 -5.88 -13.50
N ARG A 133 7.28 -5.73 -14.56
CA ARG A 133 5.87 -5.32 -14.44
C ARG A 133 5.06 -6.34 -13.66
N PHE A 134 5.26 -7.63 -13.94
CA PHE A 134 4.61 -8.71 -13.22
C PHE A 134 4.99 -8.72 -11.74
N ALA A 135 6.28 -8.59 -11.42
CA ALA A 135 6.77 -8.55 -10.05
C ALA A 135 6.19 -7.35 -9.28
N LEU A 136 6.15 -6.17 -9.87
CA LEU A 136 5.56 -4.97 -9.27
C LEU A 136 4.05 -5.11 -9.04
N THR A 137 3.30 -5.57 -10.04
CA THR A 137 1.85 -5.79 -9.90
C THR A 137 1.53 -6.83 -8.83
N SER A 138 2.33 -7.91 -8.77
CA SER A 138 2.14 -8.97 -7.79
C SER A 138 2.56 -8.54 -6.38
N GLU A 139 3.70 -7.86 -6.23
CA GLU A 139 4.16 -7.34 -4.94
C GLU A 139 3.12 -6.40 -4.34
N ALA A 140 2.69 -5.43 -5.13
CA ALA A 140 1.67 -4.49 -4.74
C ALA A 140 0.34 -5.12 -4.37
N GLY A 141 -0.09 -6.09 -5.17
CA GLY A 141 -1.34 -6.76 -4.94
C GLY A 141 -1.35 -7.62 -3.67
N LEU A 142 -0.20 -8.18 -3.31
CA LEU A 142 -0.09 -9.08 -2.16
C LEU A 142 0.37 -8.35 -0.88
N ASN A 143 1.01 -7.18 -0.97
CA ASN A 143 1.54 -6.50 0.21
C ASN A 143 0.43 -6.04 1.17
N ASP A 144 -0.71 -5.55 0.67
CA ASP A 144 -1.84 -5.11 1.49
C ASP A 144 -2.38 -6.28 2.32
N GLY A 145 -2.48 -7.46 1.69
CA GLY A 145 -2.92 -8.68 2.34
C GLY A 145 -1.93 -9.18 3.40
N LEU A 146 -0.62 -9.03 3.15
CA LEU A 146 0.42 -9.47 4.06
C LEU A 146 0.76 -8.48 5.16
N ALA A 147 0.33 -7.23 5.07
CA ALA A 147 0.38 -6.29 6.18
C ALA A 147 -0.66 -6.61 7.25
N PHE A 148 -1.79 -7.21 6.87
CA PHE A 148 -2.92 -7.48 7.77
C PHE A 148 -2.54 -8.32 9.01
N PRO A 149 -1.76 -9.41 8.92
CA PRO A 149 -1.26 -10.14 10.08
C PRO A 149 -0.47 -9.27 11.07
N PHE A 150 0.32 -8.31 10.59
CA PHE A 150 1.09 -7.41 11.45
C PHE A 150 0.21 -6.35 12.11
N VAL A 151 -0.79 -5.83 11.40
CA VAL A 151 -1.83 -4.95 11.98
C VAL A 151 -2.57 -5.69 13.09
N LEU A 152 -3.00 -6.93 12.85
CA LEU A 152 -3.65 -7.76 13.87
C LEU A 152 -2.73 -8.06 15.06
N ALA A 153 -1.46 -8.34 14.80
CA ALA A 153 -0.47 -8.54 15.87
C ALA A 153 -0.28 -7.28 16.72
N ALA A 154 -0.24 -6.10 16.10
CA ALA A 154 -0.15 -4.82 16.80
C ALA A 154 -1.38 -4.58 17.69
N VAL A 155 -2.58 -4.87 17.18
CA VAL A 155 -3.84 -4.77 17.94
C VAL A 155 -3.87 -5.80 19.08
N ALA A 156 -3.36 -7.01 18.88
CA ALA A 156 -3.31 -8.04 19.91
C ALA A 156 -2.29 -7.75 21.03
N LEU A 157 -1.30 -6.91 20.76
CA LEU A 157 -0.28 -6.47 21.72
C LEU A 157 -0.69 -5.20 22.50
N ALA A 158 -1.79 -4.54 22.10
CA ALA A 158 -2.30 -3.33 22.73
C ALA A 158 -3.18 -3.65 23.94
#